data_AF-A0A1G4J3A2-F1
#
_entry.id   AF-A0A1G4J3A2-F1
#
_cell.length_a   1.000
_cell.length_b   1.000
_cell.length_c   1.000
_cell.angle_alpha   90.00
_cell.angle_beta   90.00
_cell.angle_gamma   90.00
#
_symmetry.space_group_name_H-M   'P 1'
#
loop_
_entity.id
_entity.type
_entity.pdbx_description
1 polymer ?
#
loop_
_entity_poly.entity_id
_entity_poly.type
_entity_poly.pdbx_seq_one_letter_code
_entity_poly.pdbx_strand_id
1 'polypeptide(L)'
;MEKFTNWRDKGTGIAPFVPTPPPLLQEKGLTGALNNVKFVLKAICVLPLVILALVSPCWISKIIWSSILKIMVSWSSQLTTQGVKKRDQRGELPSADSGIYLANCSSPFDAVALWLLAQGPTAFCVPLTNGKTSRIVQLTFWQFVKFALNNGQLSGDESNFQQVTTVSQLKGHVVYFFAEGTTSNGKSVLPFELNQEAWDDFLGLKNTGVGSSSSYSGNNRSTDANVKVHTIHLKINSSLTTPLRLDKWKYLVRASTQGVSYKCKIVKSVGTDLSKVRAALVGGDKFRLVGKELNTDSKRKFIKEFASRRR
;
A
#
# COMPACT_ATOMS: atom_id res chain seq x y z
N MET A 1 13.03 28.61 -0.36
CA MET A 1 12.13 27.47 -0.05
C MET A 1 10.77 27.58 -0.77
N GLU A 2 10.57 28.56 -1.65
CA GLU A 2 9.25 28.91 -2.20
C GLU A 2 8.77 28.02 -3.36
N LYS A 3 9.70 27.39 -4.12
CA LYS A 3 9.35 26.67 -5.35
C LYS A 3 8.56 25.36 -5.14
N PHE A 4 8.66 24.73 -3.98
CA PHE A 4 7.86 23.53 -3.65
C PHE A 4 6.59 23.83 -2.85
N THR A 5 6.23 25.10 -2.71
CA THR A 5 5.00 25.52 -2.03
C THR A 5 3.77 25.08 -2.83
N ASN A 6 3.85 25.06 -4.16
CA ASN A 6 2.78 24.60 -5.04
C ASN A 6 2.48 23.10 -4.92
N TRP A 7 3.45 22.32 -4.42
CA TRP A 7 3.32 20.88 -4.19
C TRP A 7 2.94 20.55 -2.74
N ARG A 8 2.49 21.57 -2.00
CA ARG A 8 1.87 21.45 -0.69
C ARG A 8 0.37 21.58 -0.83
N ASP A 9 -0.32 20.83 -0.01
CA ASP A 9 -1.74 21.01 0.18
C ASP A 9 -2.02 22.39 0.76
N LYS A 10 -2.90 23.16 0.13
CA LYS A 10 -3.20 24.55 0.55
C LYS A 10 -3.87 24.61 1.92
N GLY A 11 -4.69 23.61 2.25
CA GLY A 11 -5.41 23.56 3.53
C GLY A 11 -4.54 23.05 4.67
N THR A 12 -3.79 21.97 4.45
CA THR A 12 -3.02 21.29 5.51
C THR A 12 -1.54 21.65 5.55
N GLY A 13 -1.00 22.30 4.50
CA GLY A 13 0.41 22.64 4.36
C GLY A 13 1.34 21.44 4.11
N ILE A 14 0.78 20.23 3.98
CA ILE A 14 1.56 18.99 3.84
C ILE A 14 2.01 18.81 2.40
N ALA A 15 3.29 18.49 2.21
CA ALA A 15 3.85 18.11 0.91
C ALA A 15 3.92 16.57 0.80
N PRO A 16 2.92 15.88 0.22
CA PRO A 16 2.86 14.41 0.21
C PRO A 16 3.97 13.74 -0.60
N PHE A 17 4.51 14.44 -1.60
CA PHE A 17 5.52 13.89 -2.52
C PHE A 17 6.96 14.22 -2.12
N VAL A 18 7.15 15.10 -1.13
CA VAL A 18 8.49 15.47 -0.67
C VAL A 18 9.03 14.36 0.24
N PRO A 19 10.20 13.77 -0.08
CA PRO A 19 10.78 12.73 0.75
C PRO A 19 11.21 13.32 2.09
N THR A 20 11.02 12.57 3.17
CA THR A 20 11.63 12.91 4.46
C THR A 20 13.09 12.45 4.44
N PRO A 21 14.06 13.37 4.57
CA PRO A 21 15.46 13.00 4.56
C PRO A 21 15.76 12.09 5.77
N PRO A 22 16.63 11.08 5.60
CA PRO A 22 17.16 10.34 6.73
C PRO A 22 18.11 11.23 7.56
N PRO A 23 18.49 10.80 8.77
CA PRO A 23 19.52 11.46 9.55
C PRO A 23 20.83 11.61 8.74
N LEU A 24 21.36 12.83 8.64
CA LEU A 24 22.50 13.17 7.77
C LEU A 24 23.77 12.35 8.07
N LEU A 25 23.98 12.00 9.34
CA LEU A 25 25.10 11.16 9.83
C LEU A 25 25.14 9.75 9.23
N GLN A 26 24.03 9.29 8.64
CA GLN A 26 23.86 7.92 8.20
C GLN A 26 24.18 7.71 6.71
N GLU A 27 24.18 8.77 5.91
CA GLU A 27 24.35 8.69 4.45
C GLU A 27 25.72 9.12 3.93
N LYS A 28 26.56 9.77 4.75
CA LYS A 28 27.83 10.35 4.30
C LYS A 28 28.99 9.95 5.20
N GLY A 29 30.15 9.73 4.58
CA GLY A 29 31.41 9.44 5.27
C GLY A 29 31.58 7.98 5.71
N LEU A 30 32.50 7.78 6.66
CA LEU A 30 32.91 6.46 7.18
C LEU A 30 31.74 5.65 7.75
N THR A 31 30.78 6.32 8.40
CA THR A 31 29.56 5.71 8.95
C THR A 31 28.69 5.07 7.87
N GLY A 32 28.61 5.69 6.69
CA GLY A 32 27.93 5.12 5.53
C GLY A 32 28.60 3.83 5.05
N ALA A 33 29.93 3.82 4.95
CA ALA A 33 30.68 2.62 4.55
C ALA A 33 30.51 1.47 5.56
N LEU A 34 30.64 1.76 6.86
CA LEU A 34 30.42 0.78 7.95
C LEU A 34 29.00 0.19 7.91
N ASN A 35 28.00 1.00 7.62
CA ASN A 35 26.62 0.56 7.47
C ASN A 35 26.43 -0.44 6.31
N ASN A 36 27.14 -0.24 5.20
CA ASN A 36 27.15 -1.18 4.08
C ASN A 36 27.81 -2.51 4.49
N VAL A 37 28.98 -2.46 5.14
CA VAL A 37 29.68 -3.66 5.62
C VAL A 37 28.81 -4.43 6.61
N LYS A 38 28.17 -3.74 7.57
CA LYS A 38 27.23 -4.35 8.52
C LYS A 38 26.06 -5.01 7.81
N PHE A 39 25.52 -4.41 6.75
CA PHE A 39 24.44 -5.01 5.97
C PHE A 39 24.89 -6.29 5.25
N VAL A 40 26.06 -6.27 4.61
CA VAL A 40 26.65 -7.44 3.94
C VAL A 40 26.90 -8.56 4.94
N LEU A 41 27.49 -8.26 6.10
CA LEU A 41 27.73 -9.26 7.15
C LEU A 41 26.43 -9.90 7.63
N LYS A 42 25.40 -9.09 7.92
CA LYS A 42 24.09 -9.62 8.27
C LYS A 42 23.53 -10.50 7.14
N ALA A 43 23.74 -10.14 5.87
CA ALA A 43 23.20 -10.88 4.73
C ALA A 43 23.84 -12.27 4.62
N ILE A 44 25.16 -12.35 4.85
CA ILE A 44 25.90 -13.62 4.93
C ILE A 44 25.36 -14.49 6.06
N CYS A 45 25.15 -13.92 7.26
CA CYS A 45 24.60 -14.67 8.40
C CYS A 45 23.17 -15.20 8.16
N VAL A 46 22.37 -14.49 7.36
CA VAL A 46 20.97 -14.82 7.11
C VAL A 46 20.78 -15.76 5.91
N LEU A 47 21.79 -15.89 5.04
CA LEU A 47 21.78 -16.78 3.88
C LEU A 47 21.33 -18.23 4.20
N PRO A 48 21.83 -18.93 5.24
CA PRO A 48 21.35 -20.27 5.55
C PRO A 48 19.85 -20.31 5.90
N LEU A 49 19.32 -19.28 6.58
CA LEU A 49 17.90 -19.18 6.87
C LEU A 49 17.07 -18.97 5.61
N VAL A 50 17.60 -18.23 4.63
CA VAL A 50 16.93 -18.03 3.33
C VAL A 50 16.84 -19.35 2.57
N ILE A 51 17.93 -20.13 2.51
CA ILE A 51 17.94 -21.45 1.87
C ILE A 51 16.91 -22.36 2.55
N LEU A 52 16.89 -22.37 3.89
CA LEU A 52 15.91 -23.13 4.66
C LEU A 52 14.47 -22.69 4.35
N ALA A 53 14.22 -21.39 4.24
CA ALA A 53 12.88 -20.85 3.94
C ALA A 53 12.38 -21.24 2.54
N LEU A 54 13.28 -21.40 1.56
CA LEU A 54 12.93 -21.77 0.18
C LEU A 54 12.56 -23.25 0.05
N VAL A 55 13.18 -24.12 0.86
CA VAL A 55 12.90 -25.57 0.86
C VAL A 55 11.72 -25.92 1.79
N SER A 56 11.41 -25.06 2.76
CA SER A 56 10.38 -25.32 3.75
C SER A 56 8.95 -25.18 3.20
N PRO A 57 7.98 -25.96 3.73
CA PRO A 57 6.55 -25.77 3.46
C PRO A 57 6.07 -24.34 3.78
N CYS A 58 5.04 -23.88 3.06
CA CYS A 58 4.52 -22.51 3.11
C CYS A 58 4.19 -21.99 4.54
N TRP A 59 3.74 -22.88 5.44
CA TRP A 59 3.41 -22.48 6.81
C TRP A 59 4.64 -22.14 7.65
N ILE A 60 5.69 -22.97 7.54
CA ILE A 60 6.96 -22.79 8.24
C ILE A 60 7.75 -21.63 7.61
N SER A 61 7.65 -21.47 6.29
CA SER A 61 8.35 -20.41 5.58
C SER A 61 7.96 -19.01 6.07
N LYS A 62 6.69 -18.75 6.43
CA LYS A 62 6.28 -17.45 7.01
C LYS A 62 7.02 -17.11 8.31
N ILE A 63 7.22 -18.09 9.19
CA ILE A 63 7.93 -17.91 10.47
C ILE A 63 9.42 -17.64 10.22
N ILE A 64 10.03 -18.39 9.30
CA ILE A 64 11.44 -18.20 8.92
C ILE A 64 11.62 -16.82 8.25
N TRP A 65 10.73 -16.43 7.33
CA TRP A 65 10.74 -15.11 6.70
C TRP A 65 10.58 -13.99 7.71
N SER A 66 9.72 -14.15 8.71
CA SER A 66 9.61 -13.18 9.81
C SER A 66 10.93 -13.05 10.60
N SER A 67 11.61 -14.18 10.85
CA SER A 67 12.90 -14.22 11.54
C SER A 67 14.01 -13.57 10.70
N ILE A 68 14.06 -13.85 9.40
CA ILE A 68 14.95 -13.21 8.41
C ILE A 68 14.77 -11.69 8.46
N LEU A 69 13.53 -11.19 8.40
CA LEU A 69 13.22 -9.76 8.45
C LEU A 69 13.63 -9.13 9.78
N LYS A 70 13.46 -9.85 10.89
CA LYS A 70 13.89 -9.40 12.22
C LYS A 70 15.41 -9.23 12.30
N ILE A 71 16.19 -10.15 11.75
CA ILE A 71 17.66 -10.07 11.78
C ILE A 71 18.17 -9.02 10.79
N MET A 72 17.66 -9.06 9.55
CA MET A 72 18.10 -8.17 8.48
C MET A 72 17.77 -6.71 8.79
N VAL A 73 16.51 -6.46 9.13
CA VAL A 73 15.93 -5.12 9.12
C VAL A 73 15.39 -4.71 10.50
N SER A 74 15.69 -5.45 11.56
CA SER A 74 15.18 -5.17 12.92
C SER A 74 13.67 -4.95 12.93
N TRP A 75 12.95 -5.82 12.21
CA TRP A 75 11.51 -5.67 11.99
C TRP A 75 10.72 -5.70 13.31
N SER A 76 9.89 -4.68 13.52
CA SER A 76 8.92 -4.61 14.62
C SER A 76 7.55 -4.20 14.09
N SER A 77 6.55 -5.06 14.23
CA SER A 77 5.17 -4.77 13.84
C SER A 77 4.25 -4.63 15.06
N GLN A 78 3.40 -3.61 15.04
CA GLN A 78 2.34 -3.39 16.02
C GLN A 78 1.00 -3.40 15.29
N LEU A 79 0.18 -4.43 15.56
CA LEU A 79 -1.17 -4.52 15.03
C LEU A 79 -2.17 -3.92 16.03
N THR A 80 -3.13 -3.18 15.49
CA THR A 80 -4.28 -2.66 16.24
C THR A 80 -5.53 -2.84 15.41
N THR A 81 -6.55 -3.47 15.96
CA THR A 81 -7.86 -3.61 15.32
C THR A 81 -8.84 -2.71 16.06
N GLN A 82 -9.65 -1.94 15.33
CA GLN A 82 -10.62 -1.04 15.96
C GLN A 82 -11.70 -1.83 16.70
N GLY A 83 -11.93 -1.49 17.97
CA GLY A 83 -12.96 -2.12 18.80
C GLY A 83 -12.58 -3.47 19.43
N VAL A 84 -11.34 -3.96 19.23
CA VAL A 84 -10.93 -5.28 19.71
C VAL A 84 -9.71 -5.17 20.64
N LYS A 85 -9.76 -5.89 21.78
CA LYS A 85 -8.67 -5.96 22.75
C LYS A 85 -7.46 -6.69 22.16
N LYS A 86 -6.24 -6.32 22.58
CA LYS A 86 -4.97 -6.87 22.05
C LYS A 86 -4.89 -8.40 21.98
N ARG A 87 -5.51 -9.10 22.94
CA ARG A 87 -5.55 -10.57 23.02
C ARG A 87 -6.37 -11.23 21.91
N ASP A 88 -7.44 -10.58 21.46
CA ASP A 88 -8.41 -11.15 20.53
C ASP A 88 -8.09 -10.79 19.07
N GLN A 89 -7.00 -10.04 18.83
CA GLN A 89 -6.64 -9.54 17.50
C GLN A 89 -6.20 -10.64 16.51
N ARG A 90 -5.73 -11.79 17.01
CA ARG A 90 -5.27 -12.90 16.16
C ARG A 90 -6.39 -13.55 15.36
N GLY A 91 -7.61 -13.57 15.89
CA GLY A 91 -8.79 -14.07 15.19
C GLY A 91 -9.31 -13.10 14.13
N GLU A 92 -8.83 -11.86 14.12
CA GLU A 92 -9.35 -10.75 13.31
C GLU A 92 -8.42 -10.35 12.16
N LEU A 93 -7.49 -11.23 11.81
CA LEU A 93 -6.54 -11.03 10.72
C LEU A 93 -7.22 -11.19 9.34
N PRO A 94 -6.70 -10.51 8.31
CA PRO A 94 -7.21 -10.62 6.95
C PRO A 94 -7.25 -12.06 6.43
N SER A 95 -8.45 -12.52 6.08
CA SER A 95 -8.72 -13.87 5.54
C SER A 95 -9.43 -13.76 4.19
N ALA A 96 -9.31 -14.77 3.33
CA ALA A 96 -9.84 -14.71 1.96
C ALA A 96 -11.36 -14.42 1.92
N ASP A 97 -12.11 -14.88 2.91
CA ASP A 97 -13.58 -14.73 2.96
C ASP A 97 -14.04 -13.47 3.71
N SER A 98 -13.11 -12.71 4.28
CA SER A 98 -13.45 -11.57 5.15
C SER A 98 -13.92 -10.35 4.37
N GLY A 99 -13.41 -10.14 3.15
CA GLY A 99 -13.75 -9.01 2.30
C GLY A 99 -12.52 -8.36 1.65
N ILE A 100 -12.70 -7.12 1.17
CA ILE A 100 -11.65 -6.34 0.49
C ILE A 100 -11.06 -5.34 1.48
N TYR A 101 -9.73 -5.23 1.47
CA TYR A 101 -8.99 -4.33 2.35
C TYR A 101 -8.37 -3.18 1.57
N LEU A 102 -8.86 -1.95 1.76
CA LEU A 102 -8.21 -0.76 1.21
C LEU A 102 -7.05 -0.33 2.10
N ALA A 103 -5.88 -0.15 1.52
CA ALA A 103 -4.68 0.25 2.23
C ALA A 103 -4.04 1.50 1.60
N ASN A 104 -3.39 2.32 2.44
CA ASN A 104 -2.53 3.38 1.96
C ASN A 104 -1.21 2.81 1.42
N CYS A 105 -0.57 3.52 0.50
CA CYS A 105 0.67 3.10 -0.12
C CYS A 105 1.78 4.12 0.17
N SER A 106 2.81 3.73 0.91
CA SER A 106 3.90 4.60 1.32
C SER A 106 5.29 3.98 1.12
N SER A 107 5.42 2.66 1.15
CA SER A 107 6.71 1.97 1.00
C SER A 107 6.61 0.59 0.35
N PRO A 108 7.69 0.05 -0.23
CA PRO A 108 7.71 -1.34 -0.71
C PRO A 108 7.53 -2.38 0.41
N PHE A 109 7.83 -2.03 1.67
CA PHE A 109 7.57 -2.93 2.81
C PHE A 109 6.09 -3.05 3.15
N ASP A 110 5.22 -2.24 2.55
CA ASP A 110 3.78 -2.34 2.75
C ASP A 110 3.24 -3.68 2.25
N ALA A 111 3.71 -4.15 1.09
CA ALA A 111 3.39 -5.50 0.61
C ALA A 111 3.90 -6.59 1.57
N VAL A 112 5.09 -6.43 2.16
CA VAL A 112 5.63 -7.39 3.13
C VAL A 112 4.76 -7.42 4.40
N ALA A 113 4.39 -6.27 4.93
CA ALA A 113 3.55 -6.16 6.11
C ALA A 113 2.18 -6.81 5.87
N LEU A 114 1.55 -6.53 4.74
CA LEU A 114 0.25 -7.10 4.37
C LEU A 114 0.33 -8.60 4.11
N TRP A 115 1.41 -9.09 3.49
CA TRP A 115 1.65 -10.52 3.30
C TRP A 115 1.83 -11.27 4.62
N LEU A 116 2.56 -10.68 5.57
CA LEU A 116 2.72 -11.25 6.92
C LEU A 116 1.39 -11.27 7.71
N LEU A 117 0.49 -10.30 7.46
CA LEU A 117 -0.81 -10.23 8.12
C LEU A 117 -1.85 -11.17 7.49
N ALA A 118 -1.72 -11.51 6.21
CA ALA A 118 -2.70 -12.31 5.49
C ALA A 118 -2.71 -13.78 5.92
N GLN A 119 -3.90 -14.31 6.17
CA GLN A 119 -4.18 -15.73 6.38
C GLN A 119 -4.59 -16.40 5.05
N GLY A 120 -3.74 -16.30 4.03
CA GLY A 120 -3.99 -16.90 2.72
C GLY A 120 -3.09 -16.35 1.62
N PRO A 121 -3.32 -16.73 0.36
CA PRO A 121 -2.67 -16.11 -0.79
C PRO A 121 -3.17 -14.67 -0.95
N THR A 122 -2.26 -13.76 -1.30
CA THR A 122 -2.56 -12.32 -1.35
C THR A 122 -2.63 -11.81 -2.78
N ALA A 123 -3.63 -11.00 -3.08
CA ALA A 123 -3.73 -10.24 -4.32
C ALA A 123 -3.57 -8.75 -4.03
N PHE A 124 -2.62 -8.09 -4.70
CA PHE A 124 -2.41 -6.65 -4.59
C PHE A 124 -3.01 -5.95 -5.81
N CYS A 125 -4.01 -5.11 -5.59
CA CYS A 125 -4.69 -4.38 -6.65
C CYS A 125 -4.34 -2.89 -6.58
N VAL A 126 -4.05 -2.30 -7.74
CA VAL A 126 -3.74 -0.87 -7.88
C VAL A 126 -4.57 -0.32 -9.04
N PRO A 127 -5.24 0.84 -8.87
CA PRO A 127 -5.88 1.52 -9.98
C PRO A 127 -4.82 2.17 -10.87
N LEU A 128 -5.05 2.13 -12.17
CA LEU A 128 -4.29 2.84 -13.17
C LEU A 128 -5.25 3.76 -13.92
N THR A 129 -5.08 5.07 -13.75
CA THR A 129 -5.80 6.05 -14.55
C THR A 129 -5.02 6.40 -15.81
N ASN A 130 -5.67 6.20 -16.96
CA ASN A 130 -5.24 6.71 -18.25
C ASN A 130 -6.35 7.65 -18.78
N GLY A 131 -6.23 8.94 -18.46
CA GLY A 131 -7.25 9.95 -18.76
C GLY A 131 -8.53 9.76 -17.94
N LYS A 132 -9.67 9.58 -18.60
CA LYS A 132 -10.99 9.42 -17.93
C LYS A 132 -11.31 7.97 -17.52
N THR A 133 -10.54 7.00 -18.00
CA THR A 133 -10.80 5.58 -17.71
C THR A 133 -9.87 5.09 -16.61
N SER A 134 -10.46 4.39 -15.63
CA SER A 134 -9.72 3.74 -14.55
C SER A 134 -9.75 2.24 -14.77
N ARG A 135 -8.58 1.62 -14.87
CA ARG A 135 -8.43 0.17 -14.94
C ARG A 135 -7.83 -0.33 -13.64
N ILE A 136 -8.25 -1.50 -13.20
CA ILE A 136 -7.72 -2.14 -11.98
C ILE A 136 -6.79 -3.25 -12.43
N VAL A 137 -5.54 -3.19 -11.95
CA VAL A 137 -4.52 -4.19 -12.25
C VAL A 137 -4.12 -4.94 -10.99
N GLN A 138 -3.95 -6.25 -11.12
CA GLN A 138 -3.37 -7.10 -10.09
C GLN A 138 -1.85 -7.14 -10.28
N LEU A 139 -1.13 -6.80 -9.22
CA LEU A 139 0.32 -6.86 -9.13
C LEU A 139 0.75 -8.09 -8.34
N THR A 140 1.75 -8.79 -8.86
CA THR A 140 2.53 -9.73 -8.07
C THR A 140 3.34 -8.99 -7.00
N PHE A 141 3.76 -9.70 -5.96
CA PHE A 141 4.58 -9.13 -4.88
C PHE A 141 5.81 -8.36 -5.41
N TRP A 142 6.56 -8.95 -6.36
CA TRP A 142 7.75 -8.32 -6.93
C TRP A 142 7.43 -7.13 -7.83
N GLN A 143 6.32 -7.17 -8.57
CA GLN A 143 5.84 -6.02 -9.34
C GLN A 143 5.47 -4.87 -8.41
N PHE A 144 4.82 -5.15 -7.27
CA PHE A 144 4.51 -4.12 -6.27
C PHE A 144 5.78 -3.49 -5.67
N VAL A 145 6.78 -4.30 -5.31
CA VAL A 145 8.05 -3.77 -4.79
C VAL A 145 8.76 -2.87 -5.82
N LYS A 146 8.78 -3.29 -7.10
CA LYS A 146 9.33 -2.47 -8.20
C LYS A 146 8.53 -1.18 -8.38
N PHE A 147 7.21 -1.26 -8.35
CA PHE A 147 6.30 -0.11 -8.42
C PHE A 147 6.59 0.91 -7.30
N ALA A 148 6.64 0.46 -6.05
CA ALA A 148 6.85 1.35 -4.91
C ALA A 148 8.25 1.99 -4.90
N LEU A 149 9.28 1.27 -5.35
CA LEU A 149 10.64 1.80 -5.49
C LEU A 149 10.80 2.77 -6.66
N ASN A 150 9.93 2.67 -7.67
CA ASN A 150 9.96 3.48 -8.88
C ASN A 150 8.92 4.62 -8.84
N ASN A 151 8.89 5.37 -7.74
CA ASN A 151 7.97 6.49 -7.51
C ASN A 151 6.48 6.12 -7.47
N GLY A 152 6.09 4.85 -7.29
CA GLY A 152 4.68 4.46 -7.43
C GLY A 152 4.15 4.74 -8.85
N GLN A 153 5.00 4.54 -9.85
CA GLN A 153 4.63 4.50 -11.26
C GLN A 153 4.93 3.11 -11.79
N LEU A 154 3.96 2.52 -12.49
CA LEU A 154 4.19 1.30 -13.24
C LEU A 154 5.09 1.67 -14.42
N SER A 155 6.29 1.10 -14.46
CA SER A 155 7.19 1.24 -15.61
C SER A 155 7.32 -0.12 -16.27
N GLY A 156 6.91 -0.18 -17.53
CA GLY A 156 6.82 -1.39 -18.33
C GLY A 156 5.63 -1.32 -19.28
N ASP A 157 5.58 -2.29 -20.18
CA ASP A 157 4.47 -2.45 -21.11
C ASP A 157 3.21 -2.83 -20.33
N GLU A 158 2.18 -1.98 -20.35
CA GLU A 158 0.94 -2.13 -19.56
C GLU A 158 0.20 -3.44 -19.87
N SER A 159 0.54 -4.06 -20.99
CA SER A 159 0.11 -5.38 -21.47
C SER A 159 0.48 -6.55 -20.54
N ASN A 160 1.53 -6.41 -19.72
CA ASN A 160 2.01 -7.50 -18.84
C ASN A 160 1.26 -7.59 -17.51
N PHE A 161 0.35 -6.66 -17.22
CA PHE A 161 -0.41 -6.69 -15.98
C PHE A 161 -1.74 -7.40 -16.16
N GLN A 162 -2.05 -8.30 -15.24
CA GLN A 162 -3.35 -8.96 -15.22
C GLN A 162 -4.41 -7.93 -14.81
N GLN A 163 -5.25 -7.54 -15.77
CA GLN A 163 -6.38 -6.67 -15.50
C GLN A 163 -7.47 -7.48 -14.77
N VAL A 164 -8.01 -6.90 -13.70
CA VAL A 164 -9.09 -7.50 -12.93
C VAL A 164 -10.33 -6.62 -13.09
N THR A 165 -11.40 -7.20 -13.61
CA THR A 165 -12.66 -6.48 -13.84
C THR A 165 -13.65 -6.66 -12.70
N THR A 166 -13.59 -7.79 -12.00
CA THR A 166 -14.58 -8.13 -10.97
C THR A 166 -13.94 -8.86 -9.81
N VAL A 167 -14.42 -8.58 -8.59
CA VAL A 167 -13.98 -9.24 -7.35
C VAL A 167 -14.07 -10.76 -7.41
N SER A 168 -15.02 -11.31 -8.19
CA SER A 168 -15.18 -12.75 -8.41
C SER A 168 -13.93 -13.45 -8.96
N GLN A 169 -13.06 -12.74 -9.69
CA GLN A 169 -11.79 -13.27 -10.21
C GLN A 169 -10.74 -13.47 -9.10
N LEU A 170 -10.95 -12.84 -7.94
CA LEU A 170 -10.03 -12.85 -6.79
C LEU A 170 -10.53 -13.75 -5.64
N LYS A 171 -11.50 -14.63 -5.90
CA LYS A 171 -11.99 -15.58 -4.89
C LYS A 171 -10.85 -16.44 -4.35
N GLY A 172 -10.88 -16.72 -3.05
CA GLY A 172 -9.83 -17.47 -2.35
C GLY A 172 -8.55 -16.67 -2.05
N HIS A 173 -8.47 -15.40 -2.45
CA HIS A 173 -7.34 -14.52 -2.14
C HIS A 173 -7.73 -13.42 -1.14
N VAL A 174 -6.78 -13.05 -0.28
CA VAL A 174 -6.89 -11.82 0.51
C VAL A 174 -6.59 -10.63 -0.39
N VAL A 175 -7.61 -9.83 -0.70
CA VAL A 175 -7.50 -8.69 -1.62
C VAL A 175 -7.11 -7.43 -0.88
N TYR A 176 -5.92 -6.90 -1.21
CA TYR A 176 -5.44 -5.60 -0.75
C TYR A 176 -5.49 -4.60 -1.89
N PHE A 177 -6.22 -3.51 -1.69
CA PHE A 177 -6.47 -2.51 -2.71
C PHE A 177 -5.82 -1.17 -2.36
N PHE A 178 -4.90 -0.69 -3.19
CA PHE A 178 -4.20 0.58 -2.98
C PHE A 178 -4.83 1.70 -3.81
N ALA A 179 -5.95 2.24 -3.33
CA ALA A 179 -6.78 3.19 -4.09
C ALA A 179 -6.09 4.53 -4.42
N GLU A 180 -4.98 4.86 -3.74
CA GLU A 180 -4.17 6.05 -4.02
C GLU A 180 -3.46 5.99 -5.40
N GLY A 181 -3.30 4.80 -6.00
CA GLY A 181 -2.65 4.63 -7.30
C GLY A 181 -1.15 4.93 -7.33
N THR A 182 -0.58 5.43 -6.22
CA THR A 182 0.84 5.80 -6.11
C THR A 182 1.32 5.82 -4.66
N THR A 183 2.62 6.00 -4.45
CA THR A 183 3.25 6.08 -3.11
C THR A 183 3.19 7.49 -2.51
N SER A 184 3.01 7.60 -1.20
CA SER A 184 3.08 8.85 -0.45
C SER A 184 4.26 8.87 0.55
N ASN A 185 4.52 10.01 1.17
CA ASN A 185 5.54 10.15 2.22
C ASN A 185 5.08 9.67 3.61
N GLY A 186 3.94 8.97 3.72
CA GLY A 186 3.44 8.45 4.98
C GLY A 186 2.99 9.53 5.98
N LYS A 187 2.68 10.76 5.52
CA LYS A 187 2.08 11.82 6.35
C LYS A 187 0.64 12.16 5.99
N SER A 188 0.18 11.71 4.83
CA SER A 188 -1.16 12.02 4.34
C SER A 188 -1.72 10.91 3.45
N VAL A 189 -3.03 10.88 3.30
CA VAL A 189 -3.76 9.99 2.39
C VAL A 189 -4.08 10.75 1.10
N LEU A 190 -3.54 10.27 -0.01
CA LEU A 190 -3.77 10.87 -1.32
C LEU A 190 -5.24 10.73 -1.76
N PRO A 191 -5.72 11.57 -2.70
CA PRO A 191 -6.99 11.31 -3.36
C PRO A 191 -6.95 9.95 -4.07
N PHE A 192 -8.07 9.24 -4.02
CA PHE A 192 -8.19 7.98 -4.75
C PHE A 192 -8.25 8.27 -6.25
N GLU A 193 -7.59 7.43 -7.04
CA GLU A 193 -7.64 7.51 -8.51
C GLU A 193 -8.96 6.97 -9.08
N LEU A 194 -9.72 6.24 -8.28
CA LEU A 194 -10.98 5.62 -8.69
C LEU A 194 -12.17 6.58 -8.59
N ASN A 195 -13.06 6.47 -9.57
CA ASN A 195 -14.42 6.99 -9.49
C ASN A 195 -15.35 5.98 -8.79
N GLN A 196 -16.42 6.48 -8.17
CA GLN A 196 -17.42 5.63 -7.49
C GLN A 196 -18.04 4.61 -8.46
N GLU A 197 -18.35 5.01 -9.70
CA GLU A 197 -18.91 4.10 -10.70
C GLU A 197 -17.98 2.92 -11.03
N ALA A 198 -16.68 3.18 -11.20
CA ALA A 198 -15.70 2.12 -11.48
C ALA A 198 -15.48 1.19 -10.27
N TRP A 199 -15.66 1.73 -9.06
CA TRP A 199 -15.61 0.96 -7.82
C TRP A 199 -16.85 0.07 -7.65
N ASP A 200 -18.04 0.61 -7.91
CA ASP A 200 -19.29 -0.14 -7.88
C ASP A 200 -19.32 -1.23 -8.96
N ASP A 201 -18.78 -0.94 -10.15
CA ASP A 201 -18.59 -1.93 -11.23
C ASP A 201 -17.66 -3.08 -10.79
N PHE A 202 -16.54 -2.74 -10.14
CA PHE A 202 -15.60 -3.73 -9.62
C PHE A 202 -16.22 -4.63 -8.55
N LEU A 203 -17.02 -4.03 -7.65
CA LEU A 203 -17.77 -4.72 -6.62
C LEU A 203 -18.94 -5.55 -7.18
N GLY A 204 -19.33 -5.34 -8.45
CA GLY A 204 -20.47 -6.00 -9.09
C GLY A 204 -21.82 -5.45 -8.63
N LEU A 205 -21.87 -4.20 -8.16
CA LEU A 205 -23.08 -3.55 -7.64
C LEU A 205 -23.94 -2.88 -8.72
N LYS A 206 -23.46 -2.77 -9.96
CA LYS A 206 -24.30 -2.31 -11.08
C LYS A 206 -25.30 -3.40 -11.47
N ASN A 207 -26.54 -3.23 -11.03
CA ASN A 207 -27.69 -3.87 -11.66
C ASN A 207 -27.78 -3.44 -13.13
N THR A 208 -28.02 -4.41 -14.00
CA THR A 208 -28.44 -4.25 -15.39
C THR A 208 -29.66 -3.34 -15.50
N GLY A 209 -29.42 -2.04 -15.68
CA GLY A 209 -30.45 -1.03 -15.95
C GLY A 209 -30.57 -0.73 -17.43
N VAL A 210 -30.85 -1.75 -18.25
CA VAL A 210 -31.35 -1.56 -19.61
C VAL A 210 -32.49 -2.56 -19.84
N GLY A 211 -33.72 -2.06 -19.79
CA GLY A 211 -34.91 -2.78 -20.24
C GLY A 211 -36.07 -2.76 -19.26
N SER A 212 -37.16 -2.11 -19.69
CA SER A 212 -38.54 -2.40 -19.32
C SER A 212 -39.11 -1.72 -18.07
N SER A 213 -39.77 -0.59 -18.35
CA SER A 213 -41.01 -0.16 -17.71
C SER A 213 -41.84 -1.31 -17.13
N SER A 214 -42.03 -1.32 -15.81
CA SER A 214 -43.34 -1.53 -15.20
C SER A 214 -43.25 -1.30 -13.69
N SER A 215 -44.20 -0.52 -13.22
CA SER A 215 -44.59 -0.36 -11.83
C SER A 215 -44.80 -1.72 -11.16
N TYR A 216 -43.95 -2.09 -10.21
CA TYR A 216 -44.32 -2.94 -9.09
C TYR A 216 -43.50 -2.56 -7.86
N SER A 217 -44.20 -2.03 -6.86
CA SER A 217 -43.74 -1.95 -5.49
C SER A 217 -43.61 -3.39 -4.98
N GLY A 218 -42.42 -3.95 -5.12
CA GLY A 218 -42.07 -5.30 -4.71
C GLY A 218 -40.88 -5.22 -3.78
N ASN A 219 -41.13 -5.51 -2.51
CA ASN A 219 -40.17 -5.54 -1.41
C ASN A 219 -39.17 -6.70 -1.58
N ASN A 220 -38.32 -6.63 -2.61
CA ASN A 220 -37.27 -7.60 -2.85
C ASN A 220 -35.94 -7.04 -2.34
N ARG A 221 -35.60 -7.40 -1.10
CA ARG A 221 -34.20 -7.53 -0.68
C ARG A 221 -33.53 -8.49 -1.66
N SER A 222 -32.91 -7.95 -2.71
CA SER A 222 -31.95 -8.71 -3.50
C SER A 222 -30.84 -9.15 -2.56
N THR A 223 -30.64 -10.46 -2.47
CA THR A 223 -29.48 -11.08 -1.81
C THR A 223 -28.25 -10.82 -2.66
N ASP A 224 -27.86 -9.55 -2.80
CA ASP A 224 -26.59 -9.16 -3.39
C ASP A 224 -25.50 -9.52 -2.39
N ALA A 225 -24.48 -10.23 -2.85
CA ALA A 225 -23.33 -10.60 -2.02
C ALA A 225 -22.79 -9.34 -1.34
N ASN A 226 -23.03 -9.20 -0.04
CA ASN A 226 -22.65 -8.03 0.75
C ASN A 226 -21.12 -8.01 0.88
N VAL A 227 -20.44 -7.51 -0.15
CA VAL A 227 -18.98 -7.44 -0.19
C VAL A 227 -18.53 -6.48 0.90
N LYS A 228 -17.96 -7.03 1.96
CA LYS A 228 -17.47 -6.25 3.09
C LYS A 228 -16.21 -5.51 2.69
N VAL A 229 -16.24 -4.20 2.89
CA VAL A 229 -15.09 -3.33 2.65
C VAL A 229 -14.48 -2.91 3.99
N HIS A 230 -13.20 -3.20 4.14
CA HIS A 230 -12.38 -2.90 5.31
C HIS A 230 -11.27 -1.92 4.92
N THR A 231 -10.70 -1.22 5.89
CA THR A 231 -9.52 -0.38 5.67
C THR A 231 -8.37 -0.81 6.56
N ILE A 232 -7.15 -0.75 6.01
CA ILE A 232 -5.90 -1.01 6.72
C ILE A 232 -5.03 0.22 6.59
N HIS A 233 -4.80 0.86 7.72
CA HIS A 233 -3.89 1.96 7.87
C HIS A 233 -2.49 1.42 8.20
N LEU A 234 -1.54 1.69 7.33
CA LEU A 234 -0.16 1.27 7.38
C LEU A 234 0.75 2.48 7.65
N LYS A 235 1.55 2.40 8.71
CA LYS A 235 2.52 3.47 9.05
C LYS A 235 3.90 2.88 9.30
N ILE A 236 4.82 3.21 8.40
CA ILE A 236 6.25 2.91 8.51
C ILE A 236 7.03 4.13 9.02
N ASN A 237 8.27 3.92 9.44
CA ASN A 237 9.26 4.98 9.66
C ASN A 237 9.33 5.92 8.45
N SER A 238 9.21 7.23 8.69
CA SER A 238 9.12 8.24 7.63
C SER A 238 10.28 8.19 6.64
N SER A 239 11.49 7.97 7.14
CA SER A 239 12.73 7.82 6.36
C SER A 239 12.76 6.63 5.39
N LEU A 240 11.85 5.66 5.54
CA LEU A 240 11.70 4.49 4.67
C LEU A 240 10.51 4.60 3.71
N THR A 241 9.87 5.78 3.65
CA THR A 241 8.84 6.04 2.63
C THR A 241 9.49 6.32 1.28
N THR A 242 8.80 5.95 0.20
CA THR A 242 9.32 6.05 -1.17
C THR A 242 8.43 6.93 -2.07
N PRO A 243 8.20 8.22 -1.71
CA PRO A 243 7.46 9.13 -2.59
C PRO A 243 8.23 9.43 -3.88
N LEU A 244 9.56 9.28 -3.84
CA LEU A 244 10.47 9.39 -4.98
C LEU A 244 11.32 8.12 -5.14
N ARG A 245 11.94 7.97 -6.31
CA ARG A 245 12.74 6.83 -6.73
C ARG A 245 13.99 6.78 -5.88
N LEU A 246 14.23 5.59 -5.34
CA LEU A 246 15.41 5.29 -4.57
C LEU A 246 16.10 4.07 -5.15
N ASP A 247 17.42 4.07 -5.05
CA ASP A 247 18.21 2.89 -5.40
C ASP A 247 17.91 1.76 -4.42
N LYS A 248 17.70 0.56 -4.97
CA LYS A 248 17.32 -0.64 -4.21
C LYS A 248 18.31 -0.92 -3.09
N TRP A 249 19.61 -0.84 -3.39
CA TRP A 249 20.68 -1.08 -2.44
C TRP A 249 20.65 -0.05 -1.30
N LYS A 250 20.59 1.24 -1.65
CA LYS A 250 20.55 2.34 -0.68
C LYS A 250 19.33 2.23 0.23
N TYR A 251 18.19 1.84 -0.32
CA TYR A 251 16.97 1.61 0.44
C TYR A 251 17.12 0.45 1.45
N LEU A 252 17.69 -0.68 1.04
CA LEU A 252 17.90 -1.84 1.92
C LEU A 252 18.88 -1.55 3.05
N VAL A 253 20.00 -0.88 2.75
CA VAL A 253 20.99 -0.47 3.76
C VAL A 253 20.36 0.50 4.76
N ARG A 254 19.57 1.47 4.27
CA ARG A 254 18.83 2.39 5.16
C ARG A 254 17.84 1.64 6.05
N ALA A 255 17.10 0.68 5.50
CA ALA A 255 16.17 -0.12 6.27
C ALA A 255 16.87 -0.95 7.35
N SER A 256 18.00 -1.60 7.01
CA SER A 256 18.80 -2.41 7.96
C SER A 256 19.35 -1.61 9.13
N THR A 257 19.71 -0.35 8.88
CA THR A 257 20.39 0.50 9.85
C THR A 257 19.43 1.24 10.76
N GLN A 258 18.29 1.70 10.24
CA GLN A 258 17.26 2.41 11.03
C GLN A 258 16.28 1.46 11.71
N GLY A 259 16.19 0.23 11.23
CA GLY A 259 15.14 -0.69 11.60
C GLY A 259 13.82 -0.35 10.89
N VAL A 260 12.99 -1.36 10.66
CA VAL A 260 11.63 -1.18 10.18
C VAL A 260 10.65 -1.34 11.34
N SER A 261 10.07 -0.22 11.77
CA SER A 261 8.92 -0.22 12.66
C SER A 261 7.64 0.03 11.86
N TYR A 262 6.69 -0.88 12.01
CA TYR A 262 5.45 -0.90 11.26
C TYR A 262 4.25 -0.88 12.21
N LYS A 263 3.34 0.09 12.02
CA LYS A 263 2.08 0.19 12.77
C LYS A 263 0.91 -0.04 11.83
N CYS A 264 0.17 -1.12 12.07
CA CYS A 264 -1.01 -1.49 11.29
C CYS A 264 -2.27 -1.23 12.12
N LYS A 265 -3.22 -0.47 11.57
CA LYS A 265 -4.54 -0.27 12.16
C LYS A 265 -5.61 -0.78 11.19
N ILE A 266 -6.39 -1.77 11.59
CA ILE A 266 -7.49 -2.32 10.78
C ILE A 266 -8.80 -1.73 11.28
N VAL A 267 -9.60 -1.16 10.38
CA VAL A 267 -10.97 -0.71 10.62
C VAL A 267 -11.90 -1.58 9.79
N LYS A 268 -12.90 -2.17 10.44
CA LYS A 268 -13.81 -3.11 9.78
C LYS A 268 -15.10 -2.44 9.32
N SER A 269 -15.63 -2.92 8.18
CA SER A 269 -16.99 -2.63 7.71
C SER A 269 -17.30 -1.14 7.56
N VAL A 270 -16.49 -0.44 6.76
CA VAL A 270 -16.63 1.01 6.55
C VAL A 270 -17.77 1.35 5.56
N GLY A 271 -18.21 0.38 4.76
CA GLY A 271 -19.19 0.55 3.68
C GLY A 271 -18.52 0.72 2.32
N THR A 272 -19.32 0.90 1.27
CA THR A 272 -18.87 0.92 -0.14
C THR A 272 -18.60 2.32 -0.69
N ASP A 273 -19.03 3.37 0.01
CA ASP A 273 -18.79 4.77 -0.38
C ASP A 273 -17.31 5.14 -0.25
N LEU A 274 -16.65 5.46 -1.36
CA LEU A 274 -15.22 5.79 -1.42
C LEU A 274 -14.86 6.97 -0.52
N SER A 275 -15.77 7.93 -0.31
CA SER A 275 -15.52 9.11 0.52
C SER A 275 -15.38 8.72 1.99
N LYS A 276 -16.28 7.84 2.47
CA LYS A 276 -16.25 7.28 3.82
C LYS A 276 -15.06 6.36 4.02
N VAL A 277 -14.76 5.53 3.02
CA VAL A 277 -13.58 4.65 3.02
C VAL A 277 -12.29 5.46 3.11
N ARG A 278 -12.17 6.53 2.32
CA ARG A 278 -11.03 7.44 2.39
C ARG A 278 -10.91 8.11 3.75
N ALA A 279 -12.03 8.60 4.32
CA ALA A 279 -12.04 9.20 5.66
C ALA A 279 -11.63 8.20 6.75
N ALA A 280 -12.09 6.95 6.67
CA ALA A 280 -11.70 5.90 7.61
C ALA A 280 -10.21 5.53 7.50
N LEU A 281 -9.62 5.59 6.31
CA LEU A 281 -8.20 5.32 6.07
C LEU A 281 -7.29 6.34 6.78
N VAL A 282 -7.77 7.57 6.99
CA VAL A 282 -7.08 8.61 7.78
C VAL A 282 -6.87 8.16 9.23
N GLY A 283 -7.84 7.41 9.77
CA GLY A 283 -7.75 6.80 11.08
C GLY A 283 -7.76 7.77 12.27
N GLY A 284 -8.29 8.99 12.09
CA GLY A 284 -8.29 10.10 13.05
C GLY A 284 -7.22 11.16 12.72
N ASP A 285 -6.49 11.66 13.71
CA ASP A 285 -5.46 12.71 13.54
C ASP A 285 -4.11 12.21 12.99
N LYS A 286 -4.00 10.93 12.60
CA LYS A 286 -2.71 10.29 12.28
C LYS A 286 -2.21 10.63 10.88
N PHE A 287 -3.13 10.73 9.94
CA PHE A 287 -2.90 11.22 8.59
C PHE A 287 -3.75 12.47 8.38
N ARG A 288 -3.44 13.26 7.36
CA ARG A 288 -4.35 14.29 6.89
C ARG A 288 -4.85 13.96 5.49
N LEU A 289 -6.09 14.36 5.21
CA LEU A 289 -6.64 14.30 3.86
C LEU A 289 -6.02 15.41 3.04
N VAL A 290 -5.51 15.04 1.89
CA VAL A 290 -4.99 15.98 0.90
C VAL A 290 -6.09 16.40 -0.05
N GLY A 291 -6.07 17.64 -0.52
CA GLY A 291 -6.94 18.12 -1.59
C GLY A 291 -6.83 17.27 -2.87
N LYS A 292 -7.90 17.31 -3.68
CA LYS A 292 -7.99 16.57 -4.95
C LYS A 292 -6.94 17.02 -5.99
N GLU A 293 -6.33 18.18 -5.81
CA GLU A 293 -5.28 18.73 -6.68
C GLU A 293 -3.99 17.89 -6.66
N LEU A 294 -3.73 17.16 -5.56
CA LEU A 294 -2.50 16.38 -5.37
C LEU A 294 -2.70 14.91 -5.75
N ASN A 295 -3.06 14.68 -7.01
CA ASN A 295 -3.26 13.35 -7.61
C ASN A 295 -1.96 12.77 -8.21
N THR A 296 -2.05 11.60 -8.83
CA THR A 296 -0.94 10.93 -9.54
C THR A 296 -0.32 11.77 -10.67
N ASP A 297 -1.12 12.53 -11.41
CA ASP A 297 -0.62 13.44 -12.45
C ASP A 297 0.20 14.60 -11.87
N SER A 298 -0.28 15.15 -10.75
CA SER A 298 0.48 16.15 -10.00
C SER A 298 1.82 15.57 -9.54
N LYS A 299 1.85 14.31 -9.10
CA LYS A 299 3.08 13.61 -8.73
C LYS A 299 4.02 13.42 -9.94
N ARG A 300 3.49 13.03 -11.11
CA ARG A 300 4.28 12.93 -12.36
C ARG A 300 4.97 14.25 -12.69
N LYS A 301 4.24 15.37 -12.59
CA LYS A 301 4.78 16.72 -12.79
C LYS A 301 5.84 17.08 -11.72
N PHE A 302 5.57 16.79 -10.45
CA PHE A 302 6.51 16.98 -9.37
C PHE A 302 7.83 16.22 -9.59
N ILE A 303 7.76 14.96 -10.02
CA ILE A 303 8.96 14.15 -10.29
C ILE A 303 9.80 14.77 -11.41
N LYS A 304 9.16 15.24 -12.49
CA LYS A 304 9.85 15.91 -13.61
C LYS A 304 10.56 17.18 -13.13
N GLU A 305 9.89 18.01 -12.33
CA GLU A 305 10.46 19.24 -11.78
C GLU A 305 11.55 18.98 -10.72
N PHE A 306 11.39 17.95 -9.91
CA PHE A 306 12.37 17.55 -8.91
C PHE A 306 13.63 16.97 -9.55
N ALA A 307 13.49 16.19 -10.62
CA ALA A 307 14.60 15.57 -11.34
C ALA A 307 15.42 16.58 -12.15
N SER A 308 14.78 17.55 -12.81
CA SER A 308 15.48 18.57 -13.61
C SER A 308 16.43 19.44 -12.79
N ARG A 309 16.22 19.53 -11.47
CA ARG A 309 17.04 20.33 -10.55
C ARG A 309 18.23 19.58 -9.95
N ARG A 310 18.19 18.24 -9.96
CA ARG A 310 19.21 17.39 -9.31
C ARG A 310 20.31 16.93 -10.28
N ARG A 311 20.09 17.13 -11.57
CA ARG A 311 21.14 17.17 -12.60
C ARG A 311 21.77 18.55 -12.58
#